data_AF-G3MKT6-F1
#
_entry.id   AF-G3MKT6-F1
#
_cell.length_a   1.000
_cell.length_b   1.000
_cell.length_c   1.000
_cell.angle_alpha   90.00
_cell.angle_beta   90.00
_cell.angle_gamma   90.00
#
_symmetry.space_group_name_H-M   'P 1'
#
loop_
_entity.id
_entity.type
_entity.pdbx_description
1 polymer ?
#
loop_
_entity_poly.entity_id
_entity_poly.type
_entity_poly.pdbx_seq_one_letter_code
_entity_poly.pdbx_strand_id
1 'polypeptide(L)'
;MSLEDPFFVVKDEIVKAIANNKTLFERWNQYQDPSSLPSKEDIDWTTSELRKGLRSIEWDLEDLEETVAIVEKNPKKFKIDEKEIKSRKAFIEQSRNEVKCMKEAILESKAKNKRMRPSSMELFNSSRTAKYTSLRNEVESPVRRLLDHTQQQQQELMVAQDDELEGIQTSVGTLKSMSKQIGSELDEQSVMLDDLGHDMDNAESKIDGALKKMAKVLHMSNDRRQWMAIGALSGVMVVVVALFFLL
;
A
#
# COMPACT_ATOMS: atom_id res chain seq x y z
N MET A 1 25.15 18.57 16.99
CA MET A 1 23.69 18.60 16.80
C MET A 1 23.33 17.34 16.03
N SER A 2 22.58 16.41 16.63
CA SER A 2 22.00 15.31 15.84
C SER A 2 21.00 15.93 14.88
N LEU A 3 21.20 15.72 13.57
CA LEU A 3 20.18 16.07 12.59
C LEU A 3 18.89 15.33 12.95
N GLU A 4 17.81 16.08 13.08
CA GLU A 4 16.46 15.54 13.28
C GLU A 4 16.12 14.65 12.08
N ASP A 5 15.61 13.45 12.33
CA ASP A 5 15.37 12.47 11.28
C ASP A 5 14.22 12.96 10.37
N PRO A 6 14.49 13.26 9.08
CA PRO A 6 13.50 13.80 8.17
C PRO A 6 12.35 12.81 7.89
N PHE A 7 12.53 11.52 8.18
CA PHE A 7 11.50 10.50 8.02
C PHE A 7 10.18 10.88 8.72
N PHE A 8 10.26 11.41 9.95
CA PHE A 8 9.05 11.73 10.72
C PHE A 8 8.30 12.95 10.17
N VAL A 9 9.02 13.90 9.59
CA VAL A 9 8.41 15.07 8.93
C VAL A 9 7.63 14.62 7.70
N VAL A 10 8.27 13.82 6.83
CA VAL A 10 7.63 13.29 5.62
C VAL A 10 6.48 12.34 5.98
N LYS A 11 6.64 11.52 7.01
CA LYS A 11 5.55 10.68 7.55
C LYS A 11 4.33 11.53 7.92
N ASP A 12 4.52 12.60 8.67
CA ASP A 12 3.41 13.48 9.08
C ASP A 12 2.76 14.18 7.89
N GLU A 13 3.55 14.56 6.88
CA GLU A 13 3.06 15.12 5.61
C GLU A 13 2.21 14.10 4.84
N ILE A 14 2.67 12.85 4.72
CA ILE A 14 1.93 11.76 4.08
C ILE A 14 0.62 11.48 4.83
N VAL A 15 0.65 11.42 6.17
CA VAL A 15 -0.57 11.21 6.98
C VAL A 15 -1.59 12.32 6.74
N LYS A 16 -1.15 13.59 6.71
CA LYS A 16 -2.02 14.73 6.38
C LYS A 16 -2.54 14.65 4.96
N ALA A 17 -1.69 14.31 3.99
CA ALA A 17 -2.07 14.18 2.59
C ALA A 17 -3.10 13.06 2.39
N ILE A 18 -2.94 11.91 3.04
CA ILE A 18 -3.91 10.82 3.04
C ILE A 18 -5.23 11.27 3.67
N ALA A 19 -5.22 11.94 4.82
CA ALA A 19 -6.44 12.43 5.46
C ALA A 19 -7.21 13.42 4.58
N ASN A 20 -6.50 14.34 3.91
CA ASN A 20 -7.10 15.28 2.96
C ASN A 20 -7.71 14.54 1.75
N ASN A 21 -6.99 13.57 1.18
CA ASN A 21 -7.49 12.78 0.05
C ASN A 21 -8.65 11.85 0.45
N LYS A 22 -8.69 11.33 1.68
CA LYS A 22 -9.85 10.59 2.21
C LYS A 22 -11.10 11.47 2.29
N THR A 23 -10.96 12.70 2.79
CA THR A 23 -12.07 13.67 2.82
C THR A 23 -12.58 13.97 1.41
N LEU A 24 -11.66 14.14 0.45
CA LEU A 24 -11.99 14.33 -0.96
C LEU A 24 -12.65 13.09 -1.57
N PHE A 25 -12.18 11.89 -1.21
CA PHE A 25 -12.74 10.61 -1.63
C PHE A 25 -14.14 10.35 -1.08
N GLU A 26 -14.42 10.74 0.17
CA GLU A 26 -15.78 10.69 0.74
C GLU A 26 -16.75 11.59 -0.03
N ARG A 27 -16.33 12.82 -0.33
CA ARG A 27 -17.09 13.75 -1.17
C ARG A 27 -17.31 13.18 -2.57
N TRP A 28 -16.28 12.58 -3.15
CA TRP A 28 -16.37 11.91 -4.44
C TRP A 28 -17.33 10.71 -4.41
N ASN A 29 -17.35 9.96 -3.32
CA ASN A 29 -18.25 8.81 -3.15
C ASN A 29 -19.71 9.25 -3.00
N GLN A 30 -19.97 10.42 -2.38
CA GLN A 30 -21.31 11.02 -2.34
C GLN A 30 -21.85 11.31 -3.74
N TYR A 31 -20.99 11.67 -4.70
CA TYR A 31 -21.38 11.87 -6.10
C TYR A 31 -21.72 10.59 -6.85
N GLN A 32 -21.40 9.43 -6.29
CA GLN A 32 -21.80 8.14 -6.85
C GLN A 32 -23.23 7.76 -6.44
N ASP A 33 -23.82 8.46 -5.48
CA ASP A 33 -25.22 8.25 -5.09
C ASP A 33 -26.15 8.81 -6.19
N PRO A 34 -27.05 7.99 -6.77
CA PRO A 34 -27.98 8.43 -7.81
C PRO A 34 -28.97 9.52 -7.35
N SER A 35 -29.09 9.76 -6.04
CA SER A 35 -29.90 10.85 -5.47
C SER A 35 -29.13 12.18 -5.36
N SER A 36 -27.81 12.15 -5.51
CA SER A 36 -26.99 13.35 -5.63
C SER A 36 -27.10 13.92 -7.05
N LEU A 37 -27.22 15.25 -7.19
CA LEU A 37 -27.19 15.96 -8.48
C LEU A 37 -25.92 16.83 -8.60
N PRO A 38 -24.72 16.24 -8.58
CA PRO A 38 -23.49 16.97 -8.78
C PRO A 38 -23.34 17.42 -10.24
N SER A 39 -22.71 18.58 -10.45
CA SER A 39 -22.32 19.00 -11.80
C SER A 39 -21.28 18.03 -12.35
N LYS A 40 -21.33 17.77 -13.67
CA LYS A 40 -20.31 16.96 -14.35
C LYS A 40 -18.90 17.53 -14.13
N GLU A 41 -18.78 18.86 -14.11
CA GLU A 41 -17.52 19.56 -13.84
C GLU A 41 -17.00 19.28 -12.43
N ASP A 42 -17.89 19.19 -11.43
CA ASP A 42 -17.50 18.88 -10.04
C ASP A 42 -17.00 17.44 -9.91
N ILE A 43 -17.63 16.49 -10.60
CA ILE A 43 -17.18 15.09 -10.62
C ILE A 43 -15.80 14.99 -11.28
N ASP A 44 -15.64 15.61 -12.46
CA ASP A 44 -14.40 15.53 -13.23
C ASP A 44 -13.24 16.22 -12.48
N TRP A 45 -13.50 17.39 -11.88
CA TRP A 45 -12.52 18.09 -11.03
C TRP A 45 -12.13 17.24 -9.82
N THR A 46 -13.11 16.74 -9.06
CA THR A 46 -12.85 15.96 -7.84
C THR A 46 -12.09 14.67 -8.16
N THR A 47 -12.45 13.99 -9.25
CA THR A 47 -11.76 12.78 -9.70
C THR A 47 -10.32 13.07 -10.15
N SER A 48 -10.11 14.18 -10.86
CA SER A 48 -8.78 14.61 -11.32
C SER A 48 -7.88 14.97 -10.15
N GLU A 49 -8.40 15.75 -9.20
CA GLU A 49 -7.68 16.20 -8.02
C GLU A 49 -7.28 15.03 -7.12
N LEU A 50 -8.20 14.09 -6.91
CA LEU A 50 -7.92 12.87 -6.17
C LEU A 50 -6.84 12.02 -6.84
N ARG A 51 -6.86 11.87 -8.18
CA ARG A 51 -5.79 11.15 -8.90
C ARG A 51 -4.41 11.81 -8.74
N LYS A 52 -4.36 13.14 -8.77
CA LYS A 52 -3.10 13.89 -8.57
C LYS A 52 -2.59 13.72 -7.15
N GLY A 53 -3.46 13.90 -6.16
CA GLY A 53 -3.12 13.75 -4.75
C GLY A 53 -2.62 12.35 -4.42
N LEU A 54 -3.33 11.30 -4.87
CA LEU A 54 -2.92 9.91 -4.68
C LEU A 54 -1.58 9.60 -5.35
N ARG A 55 -1.31 10.15 -6.55
CA ARG A 55 -0.01 9.98 -7.22
C ARG A 55 1.14 10.67 -6.49
N SER A 56 0.90 11.87 -5.94
CA SER A 56 1.90 12.56 -5.12
C SER A 56 2.30 11.71 -3.92
N ILE A 57 1.31 11.15 -3.23
CA ILE A 57 1.55 10.27 -2.07
C ILE A 57 2.32 9.00 -2.49
N GLU A 58 2.03 8.42 -3.66
CA GLU A 58 2.79 7.26 -4.17
C GLU A 58 4.28 7.57 -4.35
N TRP A 59 4.62 8.75 -4.88
CA TRP A 59 6.01 9.19 -5.01
C TRP A 59 6.67 9.39 -3.64
N ASP A 60 6.00 10.06 -2.71
CA ASP A 60 6.55 10.26 -1.35
C ASP A 60 6.79 8.93 -0.63
N LEU A 61 5.91 7.93 -0.84
CA LEU A 61 6.07 6.58 -0.29
C LEU A 61 7.20 5.79 -0.95
N GLU A 62 7.45 5.98 -2.24
CA GLU A 62 8.57 5.38 -2.97
C GLU A 62 9.91 5.91 -2.42
N ASP A 63 10.02 7.24 -2.26
CA ASP A 63 11.18 7.88 -1.66
C ASP A 63 11.41 7.38 -0.21
N LEU A 64 10.35 7.27 0.60
CA LEU A 64 10.48 6.72 1.95
C LEU A 64 10.92 5.25 1.96
N GLU A 65 10.44 4.42 1.03
CA GLU A 65 10.87 3.03 0.90
C GLU A 65 12.36 2.93 0.57
N GLU A 66 12.86 3.77 -0.35
CA GLU A 66 14.28 3.84 -0.66
C GLU A 66 15.11 4.25 0.55
N THR A 67 14.67 5.26 1.31
CA THR A 67 15.41 5.70 2.51
C THR A 67 15.46 4.61 3.59
N VAL A 68 14.35 3.89 3.80
CA VAL A 68 14.29 2.77 4.74
C VAL A 68 15.21 1.64 4.29
N ALA A 69 15.25 1.33 2.99
CA ALA A 69 16.17 0.34 2.43
C ALA A 69 17.65 0.74 2.59
N ILE A 70 17.98 2.03 2.50
CA ILE A 70 19.34 2.54 2.75
C ILE A 70 19.71 2.40 4.24
N VAL A 71 18.79 2.73 5.15
CA VAL A 71 18.99 2.62 6.60
C VAL A 71 19.20 1.16 7.01
N GLU A 72 18.38 0.25 6.48
CA GLU A 72 18.45 -1.18 6.74
C GLU A 72 19.80 -1.79 6.30
N LYS A 73 20.34 -1.34 5.17
CA LYS A 73 21.66 -1.79 4.69
C LYS A 73 22.83 -1.28 5.52
N ASN A 74 22.67 -0.24 6.34
CA ASN A 74 23.75 0.30 7.16
C ASN A 74 23.34 0.75 8.58
N PRO A 75 22.88 -0.17 9.46
CA PRO A 75 22.29 0.18 10.76
C PRO A 75 23.27 0.89 11.69
N LYS A 76 24.57 0.54 11.62
CA LYS A 76 25.64 1.13 12.45
C LYS A 76 25.85 2.62 12.20
N LYS A 77 25.60 3.09 10.97
CA LYS A 77 25.77 4.50 10.59
C LYS A 77 24.62 5.36 11.11
N PHE A 78 23.40 4.83 11.04
CA PHE A 78 22.18 5.59 11.34
C PHE A 78 21.70 5.43 12.79
N LYS A 79 22.18 4.39 13.52
CA LYS A 79 21.80 4.13 14.92
C LYS A 79 20.29 4.01 15.14
N ILE A 80 19.59 3.49 14.14
CA ILE A 80 18.14 3.22 14.16
C ILE A 80 17.93 1.78 14.61
N ASP A 81 16.96 1.57 15.50
CA ASP A 81 16.63 0.23 16.02
C ASP A 81 15.89 -0.62 14.99
N GLU A 82 16.06 -1.94 15.05
CA GLU A 82 15.39 -2.86 14.11
C GLU A 82 13.86 -2.81 14.26
N LYS A 83 13.35 -2.58 15.48
CA LYS A 83 11.91 -2.38 15.72
C LYS A 83 11.41 -1.12 15.03
N GLU A 84 12.24 -0.07 15.01
CA GLU A 84 11.91 1.17 14.35
C GLU A 84 11.87 0.98 12.83
N ILE A 85 12.87 0.31 12.24
CA ILE A 85 12.87 -0.04 10.80
C ILE A 85 11.60 -0.83 10.44
N LYS A 86 11.21 -1.82 11.25
CA LYS A 86 9.98 -2.59 11.05
C LYS A 86 8.74 -1.69 11.12
N SER A 87 8.68 -0.74 12.06
CA SER A 87 7.59 0.23 12.15
C SER A 87 7.53 1.16 10.93
N ARG A 88 8.67 1.56 10.37
CA ARG A 88 8.72 2.39 9.15
C ARG A 88 8.19 1.63 7.94
N LYS A 89 8.60 0.37 7.77
CA LYS A 89 8.09 -0.52 6.70
C LYS A 89 6.58 -0.73 6.80
N ALA A 90 6.08 -1.05 8.00
CA ALA A 90 4.65 -1.24 8.24
C ALA A 90 3.83 0.02 7.91
N PHE A 91 4.33 1.21 8.25
CA PHE A 91 3.69 2.47 7.89
C PHE A 91 3.60 2.68 6.36
N ILE A 92 4.70 2.42 5.64
CA ILE A 92 4.74 2.57 4.17
C ILE A 92 3.75 1.61 3.52
N GLU A 93 3.74 0.36 3.96
CA GLU A 93 2.84 -0.68 3.44
C GLU A 93 1.37 -0.35 3.70
N GLN A 94 1.01 0.05 4.93
CA GLN A 94 -0.35 0.47 5.27
C GLN A 94 -0.79 1.65 4.39
N SER A 95 0.06 2.67 4.26
CA SER A 95 -0.24 3.87 3.47
C SER A 95 -0.42 3.55 1.99
N ARG A 96 0.43 2.66 1.44
CA ARG A 96 0.34 2.19 0.05
C ARG A 96 -0.97 1.43 -0.20
N ASN A 97 -1.39 0.59 0.75
CA ASN A 97 -2.67 -0.11 0.65
C ASN A 97 -3.87 0.84 0.68
N GLU A 98 -3.87 1.86 1.54
CA GLU A 98 -4.94 2.86 1.58
C GLU A 98 -5.06 3.65 0.26
N VAL A 99 -3.92 4.07 -0.30
CA VAL A 99 -3.88 4.75 -1.61
C VAL A 99 -4.38 3.84 -2.73
N LYS A 100 -3.96 2.57 -2.72
CA LYS A 100 -4.40 1.56 -3.71
C LYS A 100 -5.91 1.34 -3.67
N CYS A 101 -6.51 1.17 -2.49
CA CYS A 101 -7.95 1.01 -2.34
C CYS A 101 -8.74 2.21 -2.92
N MET A 102 -8.30 3.44 -2.65
CA MET A 102 -8.94 4.63 -3.22
C MET A 102 -8.80 4.68 -4.75
N LYS A 103 -7.64 4.33 -5.32
CA LYS A 103 -7.44 4.28 -6.78
C LYS A 103 -8.34 3.23 -7.45
N GLU A 104 -8.45 2.04 -6.87
CA GLU A 104 -9.29 0.97 -7.39
C GLU A 104 -10.78 1.35 -7.38
N ALA A 105 -11.26 1.97 -6.31
CA ALA A 105 -12.64 2.48 -6.24
C ALA A 105 -12.94 3.52 -7.33
N ILE A 106 -11.99 4.43 -7.61
CA ILE A 106 -12.12 5.41 -8.70
C ILE A 106 -12.23 4.72 -10.06
N LEU A 107 -11.44 3.66 -10.29
CA LEU A 107 -11.47 2.89 -11.54
C LEU A 107 -12.79 2.11 -11.68
N GLU A 108 -13.28 1.52 -10.58
CA GLU A 108 -14.51 0.73 -10.58
C GLU A 108 -15.77 1.59 -10.84
N SER A 109 -15.84 2.82 -10.31
CA SER A 109 -17.00 3.69 -10.58
C SER A 109 -17.11 4.11 -12.05
N LYS A 110 -15.97 4.31 -12.75
CA LYS A 110 -15.97 4.54 -14.20
C LYS A 110 -16.59 3.35 -14.93
N ALA A 111 -16.32 2.13 -14.46
CA ALA A 111 -16.92 0.92 -15.00
C ALA A 111 -18.42 0.79 -14.69
N LYS A 112 -18.89 1.24 -13.51
CA LYS A 112 -20.32 1.24 -13.14
C LYS A 112 -21.14 2.29 -13.88
N ASN A 113 -20.64 3.52 -14.04
CA ASN A 113 -21.33 4.56 -14.83
C ASN A 113 -21.51 4.17 -16.30
N LYS A 114 -20.63 3.32 -16.83
CA LYS A 114 -20.79 2.73 -18.15
C LYS A 114 -21.90 1.66 -18.22
N ARG A 115 -22.16 0.95 -17.12
CA ARG A 115 -23.21 -0.10 -17.01
C ARG A 115 -24.62 0.45 -16.74
N MET A 116 -24.74 1.66 -16.21
CA MET A 116 -26.02 2.24 -15.79
C MET A 116 -26.71 3.07 -16.89
N ARG A 117 -26.13 3.14 -18.10
CA ARG A 117 -26.85 3.66 -19.28
C ARG A 117 -27.88 2.60 -19.70
N PRO A 118 -29.20 2.87 -19.63
CA PRO A 118 -30.15 1.92 -20.15
C PRO A 118 -29.93 1.85 -21.66
N SER A 119 -29.70 0.64 -22.16
CA SER A 119 -30.04 0.31 -23.54
C SER A 119 -31.53 0.64 -23.68
N SER A 120 -31.85 1.75 -24.33
CA SER A 120 -33.22 2.21 -24.59
C SER A 120 -33.96 1.31 -25.60
N MET A 121 -33.48 0.07 -25.81
CA MET A 121 -33.98 -0.86 -26.82
C MET A 121 -34.90 -1.96 -26.27
N GLU A 122 -35.25 -1.94 -24.99
CA GLU A 122 -36.15 -2.97 -24.41
C GLU A 122 -37.58 -2.49 -24.11
N LEU A 123 -37.89 -1.21 -24.29
CA LEU A 123 -39.23 -0.68 -23.97
C LEU A 123 -40.27 -0.81 -25.10
N PHE A 124 -39.89 -1.32 -26.28
CA PHE A 124 -40.77 -1.33 -27.46
C PHE A 124 -41.39 -2.69 -27.83
N ASN A 125 -41.12 -3.77 -27.09
CA ASN A 125 -41.51 -5.12 -27.56
C ASN A 125 -42.74 -5.75 -26.86
N SER A 126 -43.44 -5.02 -25.98
CA SER A 126 -44.57 -5.58 -25.21
C SER A 126 -45.97 -5.18 -25.70
N SER A 127 -46.14 -4.81 -26.97
CA SER A 127 -47.49 -4.56 -27.51
C SER A 127 -47.63 -4.94 -28.99
N ARG A 128 -47.62 -6.25 -29.27
CA ARG A 128 -48.15 -6.81 -30.53
C ARG A 128 -49.43 -7.63 -30.36
N THR A 129 -50.18 -7.42 -29.27
CA THR A 129 -51.48 -8.07 -29.03
C THR A 129 -52.59 -7.06 -28.72
N ALA A 130 -52.68 -6.01 -29.54
CA ALA A 130 -53.89 -5.20 -29.64
C ALA A 130 -54.18 -4.95 -31.13
N LYS A 131 -54.61 -6.01 -31.82
CA LYS A 131 -55.39 -5.85 -33.05
C LYS A 131 -56.75 -5.23 -32.68
N TYR A 132 -57.21 -4.32 -33.53
CA TYR A 132 -58.52 -3.65 -33.54
C TYR A 132 -58.69 -2.43 -32.63
N THR A 133 -58.29 -1.26 -33.13
CA THR A 133 -59.15 -0.07 -33.09
C THR A 133 -58.91 0.75 -34.36
N SER A 134 -59.99 0.92 -35.09
CA SER A 134 -60.17 1.54 -36.40
C SER A 134 -59.73 3.01 -36.49
N LEU A 135 -59.19 3.37 -37.67
CA LEU A 135 -59.42 4.61 -38.45
C LEU A 135 -59.62 5.93 -37.68
N ARG A 136 -58.75 6.94 -37.94
CA ARG A 136 -59.11 8.25 -38.54
C ARG A 136 -58.03 9.35 -38.33
N ASN A 137 -57.79 10.11 -39.41
CA ASN A 137 -57.17 11.43 -39.53
C ASN A 137 -55.63 11.59 -39.38
N GLU A 138 -54.96 11.57 -40.54
CA GLU A 138 -54.36 12.76 -41.18
C GLU A 138 -54.21 14.03 -40.32
N VAL A 139 -53.12 14.13 -39.54
CA VAL A 139 -52.35 15.38 -39.30
C VAL A 139 -50.90 14.99 -39.06
N GLU A 140 -50.00 15.40 -39.95
CA GLU A 140 -48.54 15.28 -39.79
C GLU A 140 -48.10 16.16 -38.60
N SER A 141 -47.91 15.54 -37.44
CA SER A 141 -47.52 16.22 -36.21
C SER A 141 -46.00 16.54 -36.22
N PRO A 142 -45.57 17.78 -35.89
CA PRO A 142 -44.16 18.20 -35.71
C PRO A 142 -43.35 17.30 -34.76
N VAL A 143 -44.04 16.52 -33.92
CA VAL A 143 -43.48 15.54 -32.99
C VAL A 143 -42.75 14.40 -33.70
N ARG A 144 -43.13 14.02 -34.92
CA ARG A 144 -42.47 12.92 -35.66
C ARG A 144 -41.08 13.28 -36.17
N ARG A 145 -40.87 14.51 -36.67
CA ARG A 145 -39.55 14.94 -37.19
C ARG A 145 -38.51 15.13 -36.08
N LEU A 146 -38.96 15.56 -34.90
CA LEU A 146 -38.11 15.60 -33.70
C LEU A 146 -37.73 14.19 -33.23
N LEU A 147 -38.65 13.22 -33.35
CA LEU A 147 -38.39 11.83 -33.01
C LEU A 147 -37.29 11.23 -33.90
N ASP A 148 -37.38 11.44 -35.22
CA ASP A 148 -36.41 10.91 -36.19
C ASP A 148 -34.99 11.49 -35.98
N HIS A 149 -34.88 12.80 -35.72
CA HIS A 149 -33.59 13.44 -35.44
C HIS A 149 -32.98 12.96 -34.11
N THR A 150 -33.81 12.68 -33.10
CA THR A 150 -33.35 12.13 -31.82
C THR A 150 -32.85 10.69 -31.99
N GLN A 151 -33.46 9.94 -32.92
CA GLN A 151 -33.14 8.53 -33.16
C GLN A 151 -31.80 8.34 -33.89
N GLN A 152 -31.48 9.19 -34.87
CA GLN A 152 -30.19 9.13 -35.56
C GLN A 152 -29.01 9.45 -34.64
N GLN A 153 -29.15 10.44 -33.76
CA GLN A 153 -28.09 10.84 -32.83
C GLN A 153 -27.79 9.76 -31.76
N GLN A 154 -28.80 8.95 -31.41
CA GLN A 154 -28.62 7.80 -30.52
C GLN A 154 -27.86 6.64 -31.17
N GLN A 155 -27.89 6.53 -32.50
CA GLN A 155 -27.32 5.39 -33.20
C GLN A 155 -25.80 5.50 -33.38
N GLU A 156 -25.26 6.69 -33.64
CA GLU A 156 -23.81 6.95 -33.63
C GLU A 156 -23.17 6.72 -32.25
N LEU A 157 -23.91 7.06 -31.19
CA LEU A 157 -23.50 6.83 -29.81
C LEU A 157 -23.45 5.34 -29.45
N MET A 158 -24.24 4.49 -30.11
CA MET A 158 -24.32 3.05 -29.85
C MET A 158 -23.14 2.31 -30.47
N VAL A 159 -22.73 2.68 -31.68
CA VAL A 159 -21.55 2.08 -32.37
C VAL A 159 -20.25 2.37 -31.63
N ALA A 160 -20.10 3.57 -31.04
CA ALA A 160 -18.94 3.90 -30.21
C ALA A 160 -18.85 3.10 -28.89
N GLN A 161 -19.93 2.43 -28.48
CA GLN A 161 -20.00 1.64 -27.23
C GLN A 161 -19.68 0.15 -27.42
N ASP A 162 -19.85 -0.40 -28.63
CA ASP A 162 -19.54 -1.81 -28.92
C ASP A 162 -18.02 -2.08 -28.94
N ASP A 163 -17.22 -1.15 -29.47
CA ASP A 163 -15.75 -1.18 -29.37
C ASP A 163 -15.26 -1.20 -27.91
N GLU A 164 -16.10 -0.72 -26.99
CA GLU A 164 -15.78 -0.62 -25.57
C GLU A 164 -16.18 -1.87 -24.76
N LEU A 165 -16.97 -2.80 -25.33
CA LEU A 165 -17.41 -4.05 -24.70
C LEU A 165 -16.36 -5.16 -24.79
N GLU A 166 -15.58 -5.21 -25.87
CA GLU A 166 -14.49 -6.18 -26.02
C GLU A 166 -13.40 -5.98 -24.94
N GLY A 167 -13.16 -4.74 -24.52
CA GLY A 167 -12.23 -4.40 -23.43
C GLY A 167 -12.69 -4.82 -22.02
N ILE A 168 -13.99 -5.09 -21.82
CA ILE A 168 -14.55 -5.46 -20.50
C ILE A 168 -14.33 -6.95 -20.20
N GLN A 169 -14.38 -7.83 -21.20
CA GLN A 169 -14.17 -9.27 -21.02
C GLN A 169 -12.74 -9.58 -20.57
N THR A 170 -11.77 -8.81 -21.06
CA THR A 170 -10.36 -8.88 -20.66
C THR A 170 -10.15 -8.39 -19.23
N SER A 171 -10.88 -7.35 -18.82
CA SER A 171 -10.73 -6.69 -17.50
C SER A 171 -11.34 -7.49 -16.34
N VAL A 172 -12.37 -8.29 -16.59
CA VAL A 172 -12.97 -9.17 -15.55
C VAL A 172 -12.14 -10.45 -15.35
N GLY A 173 -11.49 -10.94 -16.39
CA GLY A 173 -10.54 -12.05 -16.29
C GLY A 173 -9.33 -11.72 -15.41
N THR A 174 -8.79 -10.51 -15.53
CA THR A 174 -7.63 -10.05 -14.75
C THR A 174 -7.97 -9.82 -13.27
N LEU A 175 -9.13 -9.22 -12.96
CA LEU A 175 -9.61 -9.01 -11.57
C LEU A 175 -9.80 -10.33 -10.80
N LYS A 176 -10.38 -11.36 -11.45
CA LYS A 176 -10.56 -12.68 -10.80
C LYS A 176 -9.24 -13.40 -10.58
N SER A 177 -8.28 -13.26 -11.49
CA SER A 177 -6.93 -13.83 -11.32
C SER A 177 -6.17 -13.13 -10.20
N MET A 178 -6.26 -11.81 -10.11
CA MET A 178 -5.57 -11.02 -9.06
C MET A 178 -6.19 -11.24 -7.68
N SER A 179 -7.51 -11.31 -7.55
CA SER A 179 -8.16 -11.64 -6.26
C SER A 179 -7.74 -13.01 -5.72
N LYS A 180 -7.56 -14.01 -6.60
CA LYS A 180 -7.10 -15.34 -6.21
C LYS A 180 -5.63 -15.35 -5.78
N GLN A 181 -4.80 -14.55 -6.46
CA GLN A 181 -3.37 -14.40 -6.14
C GLN A 181 -3.14 -13.59 -4.85
N ILE A 182 -3.98 -12.59 -4.58
CA ILE A 182 -4.00 -11.85 -3.30
C ILE A 182 -4.38 -12.77 -2.15
N GLY A 183 -5.39 -13.63 -2.34
CA GLY A 183 -5.82 -14.59 -1.31
C GLY A 183 -4.73 -15.62 -0.96
N SER A 184 -3.92 -16.06 -1.93
CA SER A 184 -2.82 -17.01 -1.65
C SER A 184 -1.59 -16.33 -1.04
N GLU A 185 -1.26 -15.11 -1.46
CA GLU A 185 -0.10 -14.36 -0.93
C GLU A 185 -0.30 -13.94 0.54
N LEU A 186 -1.54 -13.65 0.94
CA LEU A 186 -1.89 -13.29 2.33
C LEU A 186 -1.78 -14.51 3.28
N ASP A 187 -2.11 -15.71 2.79
CA ASP A 187 -1.89 -16.97 3.51
C ASP A 187 -0.39 -17.32 3.57
N GLU A 188 0.37 -17.06 2.51
CA GLU A 188 1.82 -17.29 2.43
C GLU A 188 2.61 -16.35 3.36
N GLN A 189 2.16 -15.10 3.53
CA GLN A 189 2.72 -14.16 4.50
C GLN A 189 2.38 -14.49 5.97
N SER A 190 1.28 -15.20 6.23
CA SER A 190 1.00 -15.75 7.58
C SER A 190 1.96 -16.88 7.96
N VAL A 191 2.45 -17.65 6.97
CA VAL A 191 3.43 -18.72 7.18
C VAL A 191 4.84 -18.13 7.35
N MET A 192 5.19 -17.08 6.60
CA MET A 192 6.50 -16.41 6.70
C MET A 192 6.68 -15.65 8.04
N LEU A 193 5.59 -15.27 8.70
CA LEU A 193 5.60 -14.70 10.05
C LEU A 193 5.92 -15.73 11.15
N ASP A 194 5.54 -17.00 10.94
CA ASP A 194 5.87 -18.10 11.86
C ASP A 194 7.35 -18.49 11.75
N ASP A 195 7.89 -18.53 10.52
CA ASP A 195 9.33 -18.74 10.28
C ASP A 195 10.19 -17.60 10.85
N LEU A 196 9.71 -16.34 10.78
CA LEU A 196 10.38 -15.23 11.44
C LEU A 196 10.38 -15.37 12.97
N GLY A 197 9.31 -15.93 13.55
CA GLY A 197 9.25 -16.30 14.96
C GLY A 197 10.29 -17.35 15.31
N HIS A 198 10.42 -18.39 14.49
CA HIS A 198 11.41 -19.45 14.69
C HIS A 198 12.85 -18.92 14.55
N ASP A 199 13.12 -18.05 13.58
CA ASP A 199 14.44 -17.44 13.41
C ASP A 199 14.80 -16.47 14.54
N MET A 200 13.79 -15.78 15.11
CA MET A 200 13.94 -14.95 16.30
C MET A 200 14.30 -15.80 17.53
N ASP A 201 13.63 -16.93 17.75
CA ASP A 201 13.94 -17.86 18.84
C ASP A 201 15.35 -18.46 18.69
N ASN A 202 15.75 -18.79 17.45
CA ASN A 202 17.09 -19.25 17.15
C ASN A 202 18.15 -18.16 17.40
N ALA A 203 17.86 -16.92 17.03
CA ALA A 203 18.73 -15.77 17.28
C ALA A 203 18.85 -15.48 18.79
N GLU A 204 17.76 -15.54 19.55
CA GLU A 204 17.75 -15.40 21.01
C GLU A 204 18.63 -16.46 21.68
N SER A 205 18.52 -17.73 21.26
CA SER A 205 19.38 -18.80 21.80
C SER A 205 20.87 -18.59 21.50
N LYS A 206 21.21 -18.06 20.32
CA LYS A 206 22.59 -17.75 19.93
C LYS A 206 23.13 -16.55 20.70
N ILE A 207 22.30 -15.54 20.92
CA ILE A 207 22.64 -14.36 21.74
C ILE A 207 22.85 -14.79 23.18
N ASP A 208 21.97 -15.61 23.77
CA ASP A 208 22.13 -16.12 25.13
C ASP A 208 23.41 -16.96 25.25
N GLY A 209 23.69 -17.83 24.26
CA GLY A 209 24.94 -18.58 24.18
C GLY A 209 26.19 -17.70 24.08
N ALA A 210 26.12 -16.59 23.34
CA ALA A 210 27.19 -15.62 23.22
C ALA A 210 27.39 -14.84 24.53
N LEU A 211 26.31 -14.39 25.18
CA LEU A 211 26.34 -13.73 26.48
C LEU A 211 26.94 -14.64 27.55
N LYS A 212 26.58 -15.92 27.57
CA LYS A 212 27.12 -16.91 28.50
C LYS A 212 28.59 -17.19 28.25
N LYS A 213 29.03 -17.24 27.00
CA LYS A 213 30.45 -17.33 26.63
C LYS A 213 31.21 -16.06 27.02
N MET A 214 30.62 -14.88 26.85
CA MET A 214 31.21 -13.61 27.24
C MET A 214 31.34 -13.51 28.77
N ALA A 215 30.32 -13.89 29.52
CA ALA A 215 30.37 -14.01 30.98
C ALA A 215 31.43 -15.02 31.43
N LYS A 216 31.57 -16.14 30.72
CA LYS A 216 32.62 -17.13 31.00
C LYS A 216 34.00 -16.61 30.65
N VAL A 217 34.19 -15.89 29.54
CA VAL A 217 35.49 -15.29 29.17
C VAL A 217 35.88 -14.19 30.16
N LEU A 218 34.92 -13.37 30.58
CA LEU A 218 35.09 -12.37 31.65
C LEU A 218 35.48 -13.02 32.98
N HIS A 219 34.90 -14.19 33.31
CA HIS A 219 35.23 -14.93 34.52
C HIS A 219 36.47 -15.83 34.37
N MET A 220 36.94 -16.09 33.14
CA MET A 220 38.08 -16.96 32.84
C MET A 220 39.35 -16.16 32.56
N SER A 221 39.25 -14.83 32.39
CA SER A 221 40.36 -13.92 32.64
C SER A 221 40.61 -13.81 34.14
N ASN A 222 41.39 -14.78 34.62
CA ASN A 222 42.31 -14.70 35.74
C ASN A 222 41.82 -15.03 37.16
N ASP A 223 42.47 -16.03 37.77
CA ASP A 223 42.75 -15.90 39.21
C ASP A 223 43.86 -16.82 39.74
N ARG A 224 44.16 -17.97 39.12
CA ARG A 224 45.23 -18.86 39.65
C ARG A 224 46.54 -18.80 38.88
N ARG A 225 46.49 -18.75 37.55
CA ARG A 225 47.71 -18.78 36.73
C ARG A 225 48.43 -17.44 36.67
N GLN A 226 47.73 -16.30 36.56
CA GLN A 226 48.45 -15.01 36.60
C GLN A 226 48.84 -14.64 38.03
N TRP A 227 48.09 -15.02 39.07
CA TRP A 227 48.56 -14.85 40.46
C TRP A 227 49.79 -15.72 40.77
N MET A 228 49.87 -16.96 40.27
CA MET A 228 51.11 -17.75 40.36
C MET A 228 52.26 -17.10 39.59
N ALA A 229 52.01 -16.56 38.39
CA ALA A 229 53.03 -15.88 37.60
C ALA A 229 53.55 -14.61 38.31
N ILE A 230 52.64 -13.79 38.87
CA ILE A 230 52.99 -12.59 39.65
C ILE A 230 53.80 -12.98 40.90
N GLY A 231 53.36 -14.02 41.63
CA GLY A 231 54.07 -14.52 42.81
C GLY A 231 55.48 -15.04 42.49
N ALA A 232 55.62 -15.82 41.42
CA ALA A 232 56.92 -16.33 40.97
C ALA A 232 57.87 -15.18 40.56
N LEU A 233 57.37 -14.20 39.81
CA LEU A 233 58.16 -13.05 39.36
C LEU A 233 58.59 -12.16 40.55
N SER A 234 57.70 -11.97 41.52
CA SER A 234 58.01 -11.27 42.78
C SER A 234 59.08 -12.02 43.59
N GLY A 235 59.01 -13.35 43.67
CA GLY A 235 60.01 -14.14 44.40
C GLY A 235 61.40 -14.04 43.77
N VAL A 236 61.49 -14.13 42.44
CA VAL A 236 62.75 -13.93 41.71
C VAL A 236 63.30 -12.52 41.95
N MET A 237 62.44 -11.50 41.95
CA MET A 237 62.86 -10.12 42.23
C MET A 237 63.47 -9.97 43.63
N VAL A 238 62.86 -10.59 44.65
CA VAL A 238 63.40 -10.58 46.03
C VAL A 238 64.78 -11.26 46.09
N VAL A 239 64.97 -12.38 45.39
CA VAL A 239 66.26 -13.07 45.35
C VAL A 239 67.34 -12.19 44.71
N VAL A 240 67.04 -11.50 43.61
CA VAL A 240 67.98 -10.58 42.95
C VAL A 240 68.38 -9.44 43.90
N VAL A 241 67.42 -8.86 44.62
CA VAL A 241 67.69 -7.78 45.59
C VAL A 241 68.54 -8.30 46.77
N ALA A 242 68.25 -9.48 47.29
CA ALA A 242 69.03 -10.07 48.38
C ALA A 242 70.47 -10.35 47.95
N LEU A 243 70.68 -10.87 46.73
CA LEU A 243 72.01 -11.07 46.16
C LEU A 243 72.75 -9.74 45.99
N PHE A 244 72.08 -8.67 45.55
CA PHE A 244 72.69 -7.36 45.42
C PHE A 244 73.16 -6.75 46.76
N PHE A 245 72.49 -7.05 47.87
CA PHE A 245 72.92 -6.57 49.19
C PHE A 245 74.00 -7.45 49.84
N LEU A 246 74.09 -8.72 49.43
CA LEU A 246 75.08 -9.68 49.95
C LEU A 246 76.41 -9.65 49.20
N LEU A 247 76.43 -9.15 47.96
CA LEU A 247 77.57 -9.13 47.05
C LEU A 247 78.11 -7.71 46.91
#